data_AF-A0A6P9AXA7-F1
#
_entry.id   AF-A0A6P9AXA7-F1
#
_cell.length_a   1.000
_cell.length_b   1.000
_cell.length_c   1.000
_cell.angle_alpha   90.00
_cell.angle_beta   90.00
_cell.angle_gamma   90.00
#
_symmetry.space_group_name_H-M   'P 1'
#
loop_
_entity.id
_entity.type
_entity.pdbx_description
1 polymer ?
#
loop_
_entity_poly.entity_id
_entity_poly.type
_entity_poly.pdbx_seq_one_letter_code
_entity_poly.pdbx_strand_id
1 'polypeptide(L)'
;MIYYVMLNKYPLFFFFFFQGTLQKFVDDLFETIFSTAHRGSALPLAIKYMFDFLDEQADKHQINDYDVRHTWKSNCLPLRFWVNVIKNPQFVFDIHKNSITDACLSVVAQTFMDSCSTSEHKLGKDSPSNKLLYAKDIPNYKSWVER
;
A
#
# COMPACT_ATOMS: atom_id res chain seq x y z
N MET A 1 14.67 -21.97 -26.90
CA MET A 1 13.68 -20.90 -26.62
C MET A 1 12.57 -21.34 -25.65
N ILE A 2 11.97 -22.53 -25.81
CA ILE A 2 10.90 -23.04 -24.93
C ILE A 2 11.36 -23.23 -23.46
N TYR A 3 12.56 -23.76 -23.23
CA TYR A 3 13.13 -23.91 -21.87
C TYR A 3 13.41 -22.58 -21.16
N TYR A 4 13.81 -21.54 -21.90
CA TYR A 4 14.08 -20.21 -21.34
C TYR A 4 12.79 -19.48 -20.93
N VAL A 5 11.70 -19.72 -21.66
CA VAL A 5 10.36 -19.22 -21.35
C VAL A 5 9.73 -20.00 -20.19
N MET A 6 9.96 -21.32 -20.10
CA MET A 6 9.54 -22.12 -18.94
C MET A 6 10.30 -21.70 -17.68
N LEU A 7 11.63 -21.62 -17.72
CA LEU A 7 12.48 -21.26 -16.57
C LEU A 7 12.16 -19.86 -16.00
N ASN A 8 11.75 -18.89 -16.82
CA ASN A 8 11.31 -17.58 -16.33
C ASN A 8 9.87 -17.58 -15.78
N LYS A 9 9.01 -18.51 -16.22
CA LYS A 9 7.61 -18.59 -15.77
C LYS A 9 7.42 -19.36 -14.47
N TYR A 10 8.23 -20.38 -14.19
CA TYR A 10 8.17 -21.17 -12.95
C TYR A 10 8.33 -20.33 -11.66
N PRO A 11 9.35 -19.45 -11.52
CA PRO A 11 9.46 -18.61 -10.33
C PRO A 11 8.29 -17.62 -10.25
N LEU A 12 7.84 -17.07 -11.38
CA LEU A 12 6.69 -16.16 -11.42
C LEU A 12 5.39 -16.84 -10.94
N PHE A 13 5.14 -18.08 -11.37
CA PHE A 13 3.99 -18.87 -10.93
C PHE A 13 4.01 -19.15 -9.43
N PHE A 14 5.19 -19.47 -8.88
CA PHE A 14 5.36 -19.62 -7.43
C PHE A 14 5.06 -18.30 -6.69
N PHE A 15 5.52 -17.15 -7.21
CA PHE A 15 5.16 -15.85 -6.64
C PHE A 15 3.64 -15.59 -6.67
N PHE A 16 2.95 -15.91 -7.76
CA PHE A 16 1.48 -15.80 -7.84
C PHE A 16 0.76 -16.74 -6.86
N PHE A 17 1.26 -17.96 -6.67
CA PHE A 17 0.70 -18.91 -5.71
C PHE A 17 0.88 -18.44 -4.26
N PHE A 18 2.07 -17.93 -3.92
CA PHE A 18 2.34 -17.35 -2.60
C PHE A 18 1.52 -16.08 -2.35
N GLN A 19 1.39 -15.20 -3.35
CA GLN A 19 0.49 -14.06 -3.30
C GLN A 19 -0.94 -14.52 -2.98
N GLY A 20 -1.48 -15.49 -3.72
CA GLY A 20 -2.84 -15.99 -3.51
C GLY A 20 -3.07 -16.53 -2.10
N THR A 21 -2.06 -17.12 -1.47
CA THR A 21 -2.16 -17.62 -0.08
C THR A 21 -2.14 -16.50 0.96
N LEU A 22 -1.42 -15.41 0.68
CA LEU A 22 -1.30 -14.25 1.57
C LEU A 22 -2.36 -13.17 1.35
N GLN A 23 -3.09 -13.25 0.23
CA GLN A 23 -4.01 -12.20 -0.24
C GLN A 23 -4.98 -11.74 0.85
N LYS A 24 -5.66 -12.67 1.52
CA LYS A 24 -6.60 -12.34 2.60
C LYS A 24 -5.95 -11.55 3.75
N PHE A 25 -4.73 -11.89 4.15
CA PHE A 25 -4.03 -11.17 5.22
C PHE A 25 -3.63 -9.76 4.77
N VAL A 26 -3.27 -9.58 3.51
CA VAL A 26 -2.97 -8.26 2.92
C VAL A 26 -4.23 -7.42 2.85
N ASP A 27 -5.34 -7.99 2.39
CA ASP A 27 -6.63 -7.31 2.31
C ASP A 27 -7.11 -6.87 3.70
N ASP A 28 -7.12 -7.77 4.68
CA ASP A 28 -7.52 -7.48 6.06
C ASP A 28 -6.66 -6.37 6.69
N LEU A 29 -5.35 -6.37 6.40
CA LEU A 29 -4.42 -5.33 6.85
C LEU A 29 -4.72 -3.97 6.21
N PHE A 30 -4.89 -3.93 4.89
CA PHE A 30 -5.13 -2.68 4.15
C PHE A 30 -6.49 -2.09 4.51
N GLU A 31 -7.52 -2.94 4.60
CA GLU A 31 -8.84 -2.53 5.05
C GLU A 31 -8.77 -1.96 6.47
N THR A 32 -8.06 -2.61 7.40
CA THR A 32 -7.89 -2.10 8.77
C THR A 32 -7.19 -0.74 8.80
N ILE A 33 -6.17 -0.53 7.97
CA ILE A 33 -5.40 0.74 7.95
C ILE A 33 -6.19 1.87 7.30
N PHE A 34 -6.91 1.61 6.20
CA PHE A 34 -7.67 2.62 5.48
C PHE A 34 -9.07 2.84 6.04
N SER A 35 -9.60 1.92 6.86
CA SER A 35 -10.94 2.07 7.42
C SER A 35 -11.00 3.24 8.41
N THR A 36 -11.88 4.18 8.13
CA THR A 36 -12.23 5.32 9.00
C THR A 36 -13.04 4.90 10.25
N ALA A 37 -13.54 3.66 10.27
CA ALA A 37 -14.28 3.09 11.38
C ALA A 37 -14.26 1.56 11.37
N HIS A 38 -13.16 0.95 11.84
CA HIS A 38 -13.15 -0.50 12.01
C HIS A 38 -13.93 -0.86 13.30
N ARG A 39 -15.02 -1.63 13.16
CA ARG A 39 -15.80 -2.19 14.27
C ARG A 39 -16.43 -1.18 15.24
N GLY A 40 -16.91 -0.04 14.72
CA GLY A 40 -17.56 1.00 15.53
C GLY A 40 -16.60 1.84 16.38
N SER A 41 -15.28 1.68 16.21
CA SER A 41 -14.29 2.60 16.76
C SER A 41 -14.16 3.82 15.84
N ALA A 42 -14.17 5.02 16.42
CA ALA A 42 -13.93 6.25 15.66
C ALA A 42 -12.46 6.32 15.23
N LEU A 43 -12.18 6.96 14.09
CA LEU A 43 -10.83 7.30 13.64
C LEU A 43 -10.00 7.88 14.81
N PRO A 44 -8.75 7.43 15.02
CA PRO A 44 -7.90 7.99 16.06
C PRO A 44 -7.84 9.53 15.98
N LEU A 45 -8.05 10.20 17.11
CA LEU A 45 -8.17 11.67 17.19
C LEU A 45 -6.96 12.38 16.57
N ALA A 46 -5.75 11.82 16.72
CA ALA A 46 -4.54 12.38 16.14
C ALA A 46 -4.57 12.39 14.61
N ILE A 47 -5.10 11.33 13.98
CA ILE A 47 -5.22 11.26 12.51
C ILE A 47 -6.24 12.28 12.04
N LYS A 48 -7.42 12.31 12.68
CA LYS A 48 -8.47 13.29 12.37
C LYS A 48 -7.93 14.72 12.46
N TYR A 49 -7.36 15.08 13.59
CA TYR A 49 -6.81 16.41 13.83
C TYR A 49 -5.74 16.79 12.80
N MET A 50 -4.81 15.87 12.50
CA MET A 50 -3.76 16.13 11.53
C MET A 50 -4.32 16.33 10.12
N PHE A 51 -5.32 15.54 9.70
CA PHE A 51 -5.93 15.68 8.38
C PHE A 51 -6.77 16.96 8.27
N ASP A 52 -7.55 17.28 9.31
CA ASP A 52 -8.31 18.53 9.40
C ASP A 52 -7.36 19.74 9.33
N PHE A 53 -6.20 19.68 10.02
CA PHE A 53 -5.18 20.71 9.95
C PHE A 53 -4.62 20.87 8.53
N LEU A 54 -4.31 19.78 7.83
CA LEU A 54 -3.82 19.85 6.44
C LEU A 54 -4.85 20.48 5.49
N ASP A 55 -6.13 20.15 5.68
CA ASP A 55 -7.22 20.75 4.91
C ASP A 55 -7.36 22.25 5.20
N GLU A 56 -7.28 22.66 6.47
CA GLU A 56 -7.30 24.08 6.86
C GLU A 56 -6.11 24.86 6.26
N GLN A 57 -4.91 24.26 6.23
CA GLN A 57 -3.77 24.87 5.57
C GLN A 57 -3.98 25.00 4.05
N ALA A 58 -4.55 23.98 3.41
CA ALA A 58 -4.88 24.06 1.99
C ALA A 58 -5.92 25.15 1.72
N ASP A 59 -6.94 25.31 2.57
CA ASP A 59 -7.94 26.38 2.46
C ASP A 59 -7.32 27.78 2.61
N LYS A 60 -6.45 27.97 3.61
CA LYS A 60 -5.72 29.23 3.83
C LYS A 60 -4.89 29.66 2.62
N HIS A 61 -4.34 28.69 1.90
CA HIS A 61 -3.54 28.92 0.69
C HIS A 61 -4.34 28.82 -0.61
N GLN A 62 -5.68 28.72 -0.55
CA GLN A 62 -6.59 28.60 -1.70
C GLN A 62 -6.28 27.40 -2.62
N ILE A 63 -5.75 26.32 -2.05
CA ILE A 63 -5.44 25.08 -2.75
C ILE A 63 -6.71 24.24 -2.81
N ASN A 64 -7.49 24.40 -3.88
CA ASN A 64 -8.73 23.64 -4.08
C ASN A 64 -8.51 22.30 -4.82
N ASP A 65 -7.28 22.06 -5.29
CA ASP A 65 -6.92 20.81 -5.96
C ASP A 65 -6.90 19.65 -4.96
N TYR A 66 -7.80 18.68 -5.21
CA TYR A 66 -7.93 17.46 -4.42
C TYR A 66 -6.63 16.64 -4.42
N ASP A 67 -5.93 16.55 -5.55
CA ASP A 67 -4.73 15.73 -5.68
C ASP A 67 -3.60 16.23 -4.78
N VAL A 68 -3.51 17.55 -4.60
CA VAL A 68 -2.53 18.15 -3.68
C VAL A 68 -2.84 17.78 -2.23
N ARG A 69 -4.12 17.88 -1.81
CA ARG A 69 -4.56 17.53 -0.46
C ARG A 69 -4.37 16.04 -0.18
N HIS A 70 -4.76 15.20 -1.13
CA HIS A 70 -4.54 13.75 -1.09
C HIS A 70 -3.05 13.42 -0.96
N THR A 71 -2.20 14.10 -1.74
CA THR A 71 -0.75 13.93 -1.68
C THR A 71 -0.16 14.33 -0.34
N TRP A 72 -0.65 15.41 0.28
CA TRP A 72 -0.23 15.82 1.62
C TRP A 72 -0.60 14.77 2.66
N LYS A 73 -1.86 14.36 2.70
CA LYS A 73 -2.34 13.32 3.63
C LYS A 73 -1.57 12.01 3.46
N SER A 74 -1.37 11.59 2.21
CA SER A 74 -0.61 10.37 1.87
C SER A 74 0.85 10.45 2.32
N ASN A 75 1.51 11.58 2.09
CA ASN A 75 2.90 11.79 2.51
C ASN A 75 3.05 11.95 4.02
N CYS A 76 2.03 12.41 4.74
CA CYS A 76 2.11 12.58 6.19
C CYS A 76 1.96 11.27 6.95
N LEU A 77 1.06 10.38 6.52
CA LEU A 77 0.70 9.19 7.30
C LEU A 77 1.03 7.86 6.60
N PRO A 78 0.31 7.43 5.54
CA PRO A 78 0.51 6.10 4.98
C PRO A 78 1.92 5.90 4.46
N LEU A 79 2.48 6.86 3.73
CA LEU A 79 3.80 6.72 3.10
C LEU A 79 4.98 6.87 4.08
N ARG A 80 4.75 7.40 5.30
CA ARG A 80 5.80 7.62 6.31
C ARG A 80 5.71 6.66 7.47
N PHE A 81 4.54 6.53 8.07
CA PHE A 81 4.31 5.69 9.23
C PHE A 81 4.00 4.25 8.80
N TRP A 82 2.92 4.04 8.05
CA TRP A 82 2.42 2.70 7.77
C TRP A 82 3.36 1.87 6.89
N VAL A 83 3.93 2.46 5.83
CA VAL A 83 4.96 1.79 5.02
C VAL A 83 6.13 1.32 5.89
N ASN A 84 6.54 2.13 6.86
CA ASN A 84 7.66 1.80 7.72
C ASN A 84 7.32 0.66 8.69
N VAL A 85 6.11 0.67 9.28
CA VAL A 85 5.61 -0.41 10.14
C VAL A 85 5.43 -1.72 9.37
N ILE A 86 4.87 -1.67 8.15
CA ILE A 86 4.70 -2.84 7.27
C ILE A 86 6.06 -3.45 6.93
N LYS A 87 7.05 -2.63 6.55
CA LYS A 87 8.40 -3.11 6.23
C LYS A 87 9.16 -3.59 7.46
N ASN A 88 8.91 -2.99 8.62
CA ASN A 88 9.67 -3.20 9.85
C ASN A 88 8.76 -3.61 11.02
N PRO A 89 8.16 -4.82 10.96
CA PRO A 89 7.26 -5.29 12.01
C PRO A 89 7.94 -5.42 13.37
N GLN A 90 9.27 -5.51 13.41
CA GLN A 90 10.07 -5.50 14.65
C GLN A 90 9.96 -4.18 15.45
N PHE A 91 9.41 -3.10 14.87
CA PHE A 91 9.10 -1.88 15.62
C PHE A 91 7.89 -2.03 16.53
N VAL A 92 7.04 -3.02 16.27
CA VAL A 92 5.80 -3.27 17.02
C VAL A 92 5.87 -4.58 17.79
N PHE A 93 6.50 -5.59 17.21
CA PHE A 93 6.55 -6.95 17.76
C PHE A 93 7.99 -7.36 18.07
N ASP A 94 8.18 -8.13 19.15
CA ASP A 94 9.47 -8.75 19.47
C ASP A 94 9.70 -9.99 18.59
N ILE A 95 10.14 -9.76 17.36
CA ILE A 95 10.38 -10.80 16.35
C ILE A 95 11.68 -10.56 15.59
N HIS A 96 12.33 -11.67 15.18
CA HIS A 96 13.45 -11.61 14.26
C HIS A 96 12.96 -11.70 12.80
N LYS A 97 13.16 -10.63 12.03
CA LYS A 97 12.86 -10.59 10.60
C LYS A 97 14.02 -11.16 9.78
N ASN A 98 13.81 -12.27 9.09
CA ASN A 98 14.79 -12.82 8.15
C ASN A 98 14.72 -12.12 6.76
N SER A 99 15.71 -12.36 5.91
CA SER A 99 15.83 -11.73 4.59
C SER A 99 14.68 -12.06 3.61
N ILE A 100 14.11 -13.26 3.70
CA ILE A 100 12.97 -13.66 2.86
C ILE A 100 11.72 -12.87 3.28
N THR A 101 11.45 -12.81 4.59
CA THR A 101 10.33 -12.02 5.13
C THR A 101 10.49 -10.54 4.78
N ASP A 102 11.70 -9.99 4.85
CA ASP A 102 11.99 -8.61 4.44
C ASP A 102 11.66 -8.35 2.96
N ALA A 103 12.04 -9.27 2.07
CA ALA A 103 11.71 -9.18 0.65
C ALA A 103 10.19 -9.25 0.40
N CYS A 104 9.49 -10.17 1.06
CA CYS A 104 8.03 -10.29 0.96
C CYS A 104 7.30 -9.04 1.46
N LEU A 105 7.69 -8.51 2.63
CA LEU A 105 7.09 -7.30 3.18
C LEU A 105 7.40 -6.05 2.35
N SER A 106 8.55 -6.01 1.68
CA SER A 106 8.87 -4.93 0.74
C SER A 106 7.93 -4.93 -0.49
N VAL A 107 7.50 -6.10 -0.96
CA VAL A 107 6.48 -6.21 -2.01
C VAL A 107 5.14 -5.68 -1.52
N VAL A 108 4.68 -6.11 -0.34
CA VAL A 108 3.41 -5.64 0.25
C VAL A 108 3.43 -4.13 0.50
N ALA A 109 4.54 -3.60 1.03
CA ALA A 109 4.72 -2.18 1.24
C ALA A 109 4.71 -1.38 -0.06
N GLN A 110 5.27 -1.91 -1.14
CA GLN A 110 5.20 -1.26 -2.45
C GLN A 110 3.76 -1.22 -2.98
N THR A 111 3.00 -2.31 -2.84
CA THR A 111 1.58 -2.35 -3.19
C THR A 111 0.78 -1.31 -2.41
N PHE A 112 1.06 -1.16 -1.11
CA PHE A 112 0.45 -0.14 -0.25
C PHE A 112 0.80 1.29 -0.68
N MET A 113 2.06 1.53 -1.08
CA MET A 113 2.46 2.83 -1.63
C MET A 113 1.74 3.13 -2.95
N ASP A 114 1.63 2.13 -3.83
CA ASP A 114 0.99 2.26 -5.13
C ASP A 114 -0.52 2.53 -5.00
N SER A 115 -1.18 2.02 -3.95
CA SER A 115 -2.60 2.31 -3.66
C SER A 115 -2.84 3.73 -3.14
N CYS A 116 -1.80 4.41 -2.61
CA CYS A 116 -1.91 5.80 -2.16
C CYS A 116 -1.63 6.82 -3.28
N SER A 117 -1.19 6.38 -4.47
CA SER A 117 -0.84 7.28 -5.57
C SER A 117 -2.07 7.71 -6.38
N THR A 118 -2.17 8.99 -6.75
CA THR A 118 -3.19 9.50 -7.69
C THR A 118 -2.87 9.17 -9.15
N SER A 119 -1.63 8.80 -9.47
CA SER A 119 -1.21 8.53 -10.86
C SER A 119 -1.79 7.23 -11.41
N GLU A 120 -2.20 7.25 -12.69
CA GLU A 120 -2.62 6.05 -13.41
C GLU A 120 -1.46 5.07 -13.61
N HIS A 121 -1.76 3.79 -13.38
CA HIS A 121 -0.76 2.72 -13.44
C HIS A 121 -0.63 2.19 -14.87
N LYS A 122 0.34 2.71 -15.63
CA LYS A 122 0.69 2.14 -16.95
C LYS A 122 1.59 0.91 -16.78
N LEU A 123 1.00 -0.27 -16.83
CA LEU A 123 1.74 -1.53 -16.83
C LEU A 123 2.30 -1.81 -18.23
N GLY A 124 3.61 -2.08 -18.28
CA GLY A 124 4.34 -2.43 -19.49
C GLY A 124 5.19 -3.68 -19.28
N LYS A 125 5.87 -4.14 -20.35
CA LYS A 125 6.74 -5.33 -20.29
C LYS A 125 7.94 -5.15 -19.35
N ASP A 126 8.34 -3.91 -19.07
CA ASP A 126 9.44 -3.55 -18.18
C ASP A 126 8.97 -3.19 -16.76
N SER A 127 7.68 -3.36 -16.46
CA SER A 127 7.17 -3.13 -15.11
C SER A 127 7.73 -4.18 -14.14
N PRO A 128 8.23 -3.78 -12.97
CA PRO A 128 8.82 -4.71 -12.01
C PRO A 128 7.77 -5.72 -11.52
N SER A 129 8.18 -6.97 -11.29
CA SER A 129 7.29 -8.12 -11.08
C SER A 129 6.28 -7.94 -9.95
N ASN A 130 6.63 -7.20 -8.89
CA ASN A 130 5.74 -6.89 -7.78
C ASN A 130 4.54 -6.03 -8.20
N LYS A 131 4.71 -5.14 -9.19
CA LYS A 131 3.60 -4.36 -9.77
C LYS A 131 2.67 -5.23 -10.61
N LEU A 132 3.19 -6.30 -11.21
CA LEU A 132 2.37 -7.27 -11.95
C LEU A 132 1.56 -8.19 -11.02
N LEU A 133 2.08 -8.49 -9.82
CA LEU A 133 1.41 -9.34 -8.83
C LEU A 133 0.08 -8.72 -8.38
N TYR A 134 0.11 -7.47 -7.89
CA TYR A 134 -1.09 -6.79 -7.36
C TYR A 134 -1.75 -5.83 -8.35
N ALA A 135 -1.39 -5.88 -9.63
CA ALA A 135 -1.92 -5.03 -10.69
C ALA A 135 -3.46 -4.92 -10.70
N LYS A 136 -4.13 -6.04 -10.45
CA LYS A 136 -5.61 -6.13 -10.48
C LYS A 136 -6.26 -5.62 -9.20
N ASP A 137 -5.53 -5.63 -8.09
CA ASP A 137 -6.04 -5.29 -6.76
C ASP A 137 -5.83 -3.81 -6.43
N ILE A 138 -4.77 -3.20 -6.99
CA ILE A 138 -4.44 -1.76 -6.79
C ILE A 138 -5.64 -0.83 -7.04
N PRO A 139 -6.44 -0.95 -8.11
CA PRO A 139 -7.61 -0.09 -8.30
C PRO A 139 -8.63 -0.19 -7.16
N ASN A 140 -8.85 -1.40 -6.61
CA ASN A 140 -9.75 -1.59 -5.47
C ASN A 140 -9.17 -0.93 -4.22
N TYR A 141 -7.87 -1.08 -3.97
CA TYR A 141 -7.22 -0.44 -2.83
C TYR A 141 -7.23 1.09 -2.93
N LYS A 142 -7.01 1.66 -4.13
CA LYS A 142 -7.16 3.11 -4.35
C LYS A 142 -8.55 3.60 -3.94
N SER A 143 -9.60 2.84 -4.30
CA SER A 143 -10.97 3.17 -3.88
C SER A 143 -11.19 3.11 -2.37
N TRP A 144 -10.33 2.43 -1.60
CA TRP A 144 -10.38 2.45 -0.13
C TRP A 144 -9.67 3.66 0.45
N VAL A 145 -8.61 4.15 -0.20
CA VAL A 145 -7.89 5.37 0.22
C VAL A 145 -8.73 6.63 -0.07
N GLU A 146 -9.52 6.61 -1.14
CA GLU A 146 -10.39 7.73 -1.55
C GLU A 146 -11.70 7.85 -0.77
N ARG A 147 -12.03 6.88 0.10
CA ARG A 147 -13.24 6.89 0.94
C ARG A 147 -13.08 7.76 2.18
#